data_AF-A0A922FM67-F1
#
_entry.id   AF-A0A922FM67-F1
#
_cell.length_a   1.000
_cell.length_b   1.000
_cell.length_c   1.000
_cell.angle_alpha   90.00
_cell.angle_beta   90.00
_cell.angle_gamma   90.00
#
_symmetry.space_group_name_H-M   'P 1'
#
loop_
_entity.id
_entity.type
_entity.pdbx_description
1 polymer ?
#
loop_
_entity_poly.entity_id
_entity_poly.type
_entity_poly.pdbx_seq_one_letter_code
_entity_poly.pdbx_strand_id
1 'polypeptide(L)'
;MFISSRSRITCRETINVEEPDDVLQKLQLEAIASSGEIRDALKDENLQKIIRNIDCSQDAENELEKAMGVEAFCMFTDKILSIINP
;
A
#
# COMPACT_ATOMS: atom_id res chain seq x y z
N MET A 1 -0.67 -28.53 22.16
CA MET A 1 0.07 -28.04 20.99
C MET A 1 -0.96 -27.49 20.01
N PHE A 2 -1.21 -26.18 20.05
CA PHE A 2 -2.20 -25.54 19.17
C PHE A 2 -1.45 -24.91 18.00
N ILE A 3 -1.54 -25.53 16.83
CA ILE A 3 -1.12 -24.90 15.59
C ILE A 3 -2.26 -23.97 15.21
N SER A 4 -2.16 -22.71 15.63
CA SER A 4 -3.06 -21.65 15.17
C SER A 4 -2.74 -21.40 13.70
N SER A 5 -3.63 -21.85 12.84
CA SER A 5 -3.64 -21.56 11.40
C SER A 5 -3.82 -20.05 11.21
N ARG A 6 -2.73 -19.29 11.31
CA ARG A 6 -2.68 -17.95 10.72
C ARG A 6 -2.73 -18.17 9.21
N SER A 7 -3.92 -18.01 8.64
CA SER A 7 -4.11 -17.86 7.20
C SER A 7 -3.14 -16.80 6.72
N ARG A 8 -2.05 -17.24 6.09
CA ARG A 8 -1.18 -16.37 5.31
C ARG A 8 -1.97 -16.02 4.06
N ILE A 9 -2.72 -14.93 4.11
CA ILE A 9 -3.21 -14.30 2.89
C ILE A 9 -1.98 -13.66 2.27
N THR A 10 -1.25 -14.44 1.47
CA THR A 10 -0.28 -13.92 0.52
C THR A 10 -0.97 -13.92 -0.83
N CYS A 11 -1.84 -12.94 -1.07
CA CYS A 11 -2.30 -12.61 -2.41
C CYS A 11 -1.13 -11.93 -3.14
N ARG A 12 -0.07 -12.69 -3.41
CA ARG A 12 1.06 -12.20 -4.20
C ARG A 12 0.74 -12.51 -5.65
N GLU A 13 -0.12 -11.69 -6.24
CA GLU A 13 -0.32 -11.73 -7.69
C GLU A 13 0.98 -11.30 -8.37
N THR A 14 1.41 -12.02 -9.39
CA THR A 14 2.56 -11.64 -10.19
C THR A 14 2.15 -10.46 -11.07
N ILE A 15 2.55 -9.25 -10.68
CA ILE A 15 2.31 -8.05 -11.47
C ILE A 15 3.29 -8.06 -12.64
N ASN A 16 2.76 -8.20 -13.86
CA ASN A 16 3.52 -7.92 -15.07
C ASN A 16 3.56 -6.41 -15.24
N VAL A 17 4.76 -5.84 -15.16
CA VAL A 17 4.96 -4.40 -15.35
C VAL A 17 5.40 -4.15 -16.78
N GLU A 18 4.70 -3.27 -17.48
CA GLU A 18 4.98 -2.93 -18.88
C GLU A 18 6.12 -1.91 -19.00
N GLU A 19 6.17 -0.91 -18.10
CA GLU A 19 7.19 0.13 -18.09
C GLU A 19 8.07 0.08 -16.83
N PRO A 20 9.40 0.13 -16.94
CA PRO A 20 10.29 0.04 -15.78
C PRO A 20 10.11 1.21 -14.78
N ASP A 21 9.59 2.35 -15.24
CA ASP A 21 9.33 3.53 -14.42
C ASP A 21 8.08 3.40 -13.53
N ASP A 22 7.21 2.40 -13.79
CA ASP A 22 6.10 2.04 -12.91
C ASP A 22 6.57 1.31 -11.63
N VAL A 23 7.85 0.90 -11.58
CA VAL A 23 8.42 0.19 -10.44
C VAL A 23 9.28 1.12 -9.61
N LEU A 24 8.97 1.18 -8.30
CA LEU A 24 9.81 1.90 -7.35
C LEU A 24 11.20 1.25 -7.21
N GLN A 25 12.23 2.09 -7.25
CA GLN A 25 13.59 1.67 -6.97
C GLN A 25 13.78 1.35 -5.49
N LYS A 26 14.77 0.51 -5.18
CA LYS A 26 15.09 0.12 -3.80
C LYS A 26 15.28 1.33 -2.87
N LEU A 27 15.95 2.39 -3.33
CA LEU A 27 16.18 3.59 -2.53
C LEU A 27 14.87 4.32 -2.18
N GLN A 28 13.91 4.38 -3.11
CA GLN A 28 12.59 4.95 -2.85
C GLN A 28 11.82 4.13 -1.82
N LEU A 29 11.87 2.79 -1.92
CA LEU A 29 11.25 1.89 -0.94
C LEU A 29 11.88 2.05 0.47
N GLU A 30 13.21 2.18 0.55
CA GLU A 30 13.92 2.43 1.81
C GLU A 30 13.56 3.80 2.42
N ALA A 31 13.39 4.82 1.58
CA ALA A 31 12.95 6.14 2.02
C ALA A 31 11.52 6.13 2.57
N ILE A 32 10.59 5.42 1.90
CA ILE A 32 9.23 5.20 2.41
C ILE A 32 9.26 4.48 3.76
N ALA A 33 10.03 3.38 3.88
CA ALA A 33 10.12 2.60 5.10
C ALA A 33 10.75 3.38 6.28
N SER A 34 11.62 4.34 5.97
CA SER A 34 12.27 5.19 6.98
C SER A 34 11.41 6.38 7.43
N SER A 35 10.34 6.70 6.71
CA SER A 35 9.45 7.81 7.04
C SER A 35 8.63 7.53 8.29
N GLY A 36 8.87 8.32 9.34
CA GLY A 36 8.09 8.25 10.59
C GLY A 36 6.61 8.55 10.36
N GLU A 37 6.31 9.55 9.54
CA GLU A 37 4.94 9.96 9.22
C GLU A 37 4.15 8.84 8.53
N ILE A 38 4.76 8.13 7.57
CA ILE A 38 4.14 6.99 6.90
C ILE A 38 3.91 5.84 7.89
N ARG A 39 4.91 5.54 8.73
CA ARG A 39 4.78 4.50 9.76
C ARG A 39 3.71 4.82 10.79
N ASP A 40 3.56 6.09 11.14
CA ASP A 40 2.54 6.55 12.09
C ASP A 40 1.14 6.52 11.45
N ALA A 41 0.99 6.95 10.20
CA ALA A 41 -0.26 6.83 9.44
C ALA A 41 -0.71 5.35 9.36
N LEU A 42 0.23 4.42 9.13
CA LEU A 42 -0.05 2.99 9.08
C LEU A 42 -0.50 2.37 10.41
N LYS A 43 -0.50 3.10 11.53
CA LYS A 43 -1.13 2.63 12.78
C LYS A 43 -2.66 2.71 12.74
N ASP A 44 -3.22 3.48 11.81
CA ASP A 44 -4.66 3.58 11.59
C ASP A 44 -5.21 2.27 10.98
N GLU A 45 -6.11 1.60 11.72
CA GLU A 45 -6.71 0.33 11.31
C GLU A 45 -7.63 0.48 10.09
N ASN A 46 -8.31 1.63 9.94
CA ASN A 46 -9.16 1.90 8.79
C ASN A 46 -8.30 2.10 7.53
N LEU A 47 -7.19 2.83 7.64
CA LEU A 47 -6.24 2.97 6.54
C LEU A 47 -5.65 1.61 6.14
N GLN A 48 -5.23 0.78 7.11
CA GLN A 48 -4.77 -0.58 6.83
C GLN A 48 -5.82 -1.42 6.11
N LYS A 49 -7.10 -1.28 6.48
CA LYS A 49 -8.20 -2.00 5.84
C LYS A 49 -8.39 -1.55 4.39
N ILE A 50 -8.32 -0.25 4.12
CA ILE A 50 -8.40 0.30 2.75
C ILE A 50 -7.26 -0.28 1.90
N ILE A 51 -6.01 -0.20 2.38
CA ILE A 51 -4.84 -0.73 1.66
C ILE A 51 -5.02 -2.23 1.37
N ARG A 52 -5.45 -3.01 2.37
CA ARG A 52 -5.69 -4.45 2.20
C ARG A 52 -6.82 -4.76 1.21
N ASN A 53 -7.88 -3.96 1.21
CA ASN A 53 -8.99 -4.14 0.28
C ASN A 53 -8.51 -3.94 -1.16
N ILE A 54 -7.69 -2.91 -1.42
CA ILE A 54 -7.10 -2.66 -2.75
C ILE A 54 -6.17 -3.81 -3.15
N ASP A 55 -5.20 -4.17 -2.29
CA ASP A 55 -4.19 -5.21 -2.55
C ASP A 55 -4.78 -6.61 -2.78
N CYS A 56 -5.93 -6.90 -2.17
CA CYS A 56 -6.62 -8.19 -2.30
C CYS A 56 -7.81 -8.16 -3.27
N SER A 57 -8.07 -7.04 -3.95
CA SER A 57 -9.21 -6.90 -4.87
C SER A 57 -8.94 -7.58 -6.20
N GLN A 58 -9.98 -8.17 -6.80
CA GLN A 58 -9.95 -8.57 -8.21
C GLN A 58 -10.11 -7.39 -9.16
N ASP A 59 -10.56 -6.25 -8.64
CA ASP A 59 -10.76 -4.99 -9.35
C ASP A 59 -10.11 -3.87 -8.51
N ALA A 60 -8.78 -3.85 -8.54
CA ALA A 60 -7.97 -2.94 -7.72
C ALA A 60 -8.15 -1.47 -8.15
N GLU A 61 -8.42 -1.23 -9.43
CA GLU A 61 -8.62 0.12 -9.98
C GLU A 61 -9.88 0.79 -9.40
N ASN A 62 -11.01 0.07 -9.37
CA ASN A 62 -12.25 0.57 -8.78
C ASN A 62 -12.14 0.76 -7.25
N GLU A 63 -11.47 -0.15 -6.54
CA GLU A 63 -11.23 0.01 -5.11
C GLU A 63 -10.32 1.21 -4.82
N LEU A 64 -9.33 1.46 -5.68
CA LEU A 64 -8.49 2.66 -5.60
C LEU A 64 -9.31 3.93 -5.85
N GLU A 65 -10.17 3.97 -6.86
CA GLU A 65 -11.04 5.13 -7.13
C GLU A 65 -11.92 5.48 -5.91
N LYS A 66 -12.51 4.47 -5.24
CA LYS A 66 -13.26 4.68 -4.00
C LYS A 66 -12.37 5.20 -2.88
N ALA A 67 -11.15 4.67 -2.75
CA ALA A 67 -10.20 5.08 -1.72
C ALA A 67 -9.71 6.53 -1.90
N MET A 68 -9.64 7.04 -3.14
CA MET A 68 -9.35 8.46 -3.42
C MET A 68 -10.41 9.43 -2.88
N GLY A 69 -11.59 8.94 -2.49
CA GLY A 69 -12.58 9.73 -1.75
C GLY A 69 -12.34 9.81 -0.24
N VAL A 70 -11.34 9.10 0.29
CA VAL A 70 -11.07 9.01 1.73
C VAL A 70 -9.85 9.85 2.08
N GLU A 71 -10.06 10.93 2.84
CA GLU A 71 -9.01 11.89 3.22
C GLU A 71 -7.76 11.22 3.80
N ALA A 72 -7.91 10.27 4.74
CA ALA A 72 -6.78 9.57 5.34
C ALA A 72 -5.93 8.77 4.34
N PHE A 73 -6.57 8.20 3.31
CA PHE A 73 -5.86 7.50 2.24
C PHE A 73 -5.15 8.49 1.32
N CYS A 74 -5.80 9.59 0.94
CA CYS A 74 -5.19 10.65 0.12
C CYS A 74 -3.96 11.26 0.79
N MET A 75 -4.05 11.64 2.07
CA MET A 75 -2.91 12.17 2.82
C MET A 75 -1.74 11.18 2.88
N PHE A 76 -2.05 9.89 3.02
CA PHE A 76 -1.04 8.83 3.01
C PHE A 76 -0.37 8.69 1.63
N THR A 77 -1.15 8.68 0.55
CA THR A 77 -0.62 8.58 -0.81
C THR A 77 0.17 9.82 -1.21
N ASP A 78 -0.29 11.02 -0.85
CA ASP A 78 0.42 12.27 -1.09
C ASP A 78 1.79 12.26 -0.42
N LYS A 79 1.86 11.71 0.80
CA LYS A 79 3.13 11.57 1.50
C LYS A 79 4.07 10.60 0.79
N ILE A 80 3.57 9.45 0.32
CA ILE A 80 4.37 8.52 -0.50
C ILE A 80 4.87 9.22 -1.77
N LEU A 81 3.98 9.92 -2.49
CA LEU A 81 4.29 10.64 -3.72
C LEU A 81 5.40 11.67 -3.50
N SER A 82 5.37 12.42 -2.39
CA SER A 82 6.41 13.38 -2.03
C SER A 82 7.80 12.78 -1.79
N ILE A 83 7.87 11.48 -1.47
CA ILE A 83 9.14 10.77 -1.23
C ILE A 83 9.68 10.17 -2.53
N ILE A 84 8.80 9.62 -3.37
CA ILE A 84 9.21 8.95 -4.61
C ILE A 84 9.45 9.94 -5.75
N ASN A 85 8.77 11.08 -5.74
CA ASN A 85 8.89 12.19 -6.69
C ASN A 85 9.23 13.49 -5.92
N PRO A 86 10.48 13.63 -5.44
CA PRO A 86 10.90 14.79 -4.64
C PRO A 86 10.91 16.12 -5.42
#